data_AF-A0A6B2GIL0-F1
#
_entry.id   AF-A0A6B2GIL0-F1
#
_cell.length_a   1.000
_cell.length_b   1.000
_cell.length_c   1.000
_cell.angle_alpha   90.00
_cell.angle_beta   90.00
_cell.angle_gamma   90.00
#
_symmetry.space_group_name_H-M   'P 1'
#
loop_
_entity.id
_entity.type
_entity.pdbx_description
1 polymer ?
#
loop_
_entity_poly.entity_id
_entity_poly.type
_entity_poly.pdbx_seq_one_letter_code
_entity_poly.pdbx_strand_id
1 'polypeptide(L)'
;TKALFYELNGFSSHRHIASGDDVFLLEAAANKYPDKVMAVNSLEAIVSTHVEPTLKTLLSQRIRWAAKATAYKNWPIKAMGLIVFAMNFLCLLAAVLSLLSLVSAKLFWIIFLIKFTIDGLVLYPMAQFFKQKSVLKSYLLSSFLYPLFSVTSVFLGFTKAYTWKNRAFKV
;
A
#
# COMPACT_ATOMS: atom_id res chain seq x y z
N THR A 1 13.99 11.96 16.91
CA THR A 1 15.20 12.76 17.19
C THR A 1 16.43 11.86 17.13
N LYS A 2 17.65 12.42 17.07
CA LYS A 2 18.89 11.63 17.10
C LYS A 2 19.00 10.77 18.37
N ALA A 3 18.59 11.30 19.52
CA ALA A 3 18.53 10.55 20.77
C ALA A 3 17.60 9.33 20.68
N LEU A 4 16.36 9.54 20.22
CA LEU A 4 15.39 8.45 20.04
C LEU A 4 15.90 7.37 19.06
N PHE A 5 16.63 7.77 18.01
CA PHE A 5 17.22 6.82 17.06
C PHE A 5 18.21 5.86 17.74
N TYR A 6 19.13 6.38 18.58
CA TYR A 6 20.06 5.53 19.32
C TYR A 6 19.35 4.70 20.38
N GLU A 7 18.35 5.27 21.05
CA GLU A 7 17.56 4.57 22.05
C GLU A 7 16.79 3.37 21.46
N LEU A 8 16.34 3.46 20.20
CA LEU A 8 15.71 2.36 19.47
C LEU A 8 16.72 1.38 18.84
N ASN A 9 18.01 1.51 19.16
CA ASN A 9 19.11 0.75 18.56
C ASN A 9 19.20 0.89 17.03
N GLY A 10 18.81 2.06 16.49
CA GLY A 10 18.82 2.35 15.07
C GLY A 10 18.02 1.35 14.24
N PHE A 11 18.63 0.84 13.16
CA PHE A 11 18.00 -0.11 12.23
C PHE A 11 18.29 -1.59 12.54
N SER A 12 18.91 -1.88 13.68
CA SER A 12 19.36 -3.24 14.02
C SER A 12 18.20 -4.25 14.08
N SER A 13 17.05 -3.84 14.60
CA SER A 13 15.86 -4.68 14.82
C SER A 13 15.21 -5.22 13.55
N HIS A 14 15.46 -4.60 12.38
CA HIS A 14 14.78 -4.92 11.12
C HIS A 14 15.76 -5.16 9.95
N ARG A 15 17.05 -5.35 10.24
CA ARG A 15 18.13 -5.47 9.24
C ARG A 15 17.96 -6.65 8.28
N HIS A 16 17.19 -7.67 8.68
CA HIS A 16 16.86 -8.85 7.88
C HIS A 16 15.76 -8.60 6.84
N ILE A 17 15.03 -7.48 6.94
CA ILE A 17 13.94 -7.11 6.04
C ILE A 17 14.50 -6.26 4.90
N ALA A 18 14.06 -6.51 3.67
CA ALA A 18 14.50 -5.70 2.55
C ALA A 18 13.78 -4.34 2.56
N SER A 19 14.50 -3.29 3.00
CA SER A 19 14.00 -1.90 3.04
C SER A 19 12.93 -1.65 4.11
N GLY A 20 12.47 -0.39 4.21
CA GLY A 20 11.49 0.06 5.20
C GLY A 20 12.09 0.55 6.53
N ASP A 21 13.38 0.85 6.56
CA ASP A 21 14.08 1.39 7.74
C ASP A 21 13.33 2.57 8.38
N ASP A 22 12.76 3.44 7.55
CA ASP A 22 11.93 4.58 7.93
C ASP A 22 10.62 4.15 8.62
N VAL A 23 9.85 3.26 8.00
CA VAL A 23 8.57 2.79 8.51
C VAL A 23 8.74 2.00 9.81
N PHE A 24 9.73 1.12 9.88
CA PHE A 24 9.97 0.31 11.09
C PHE A 24 10.52 1.15 12.25
N LEU A 25 11.36 2.14 11.96
CA LEU A 25 11.81 3.08 12.99
C LEU A 25 10.65 3.92 13.52
N LEU A 26 9.76 4.41 12.64
CA LEU A 26 8.57 5.15 13.04
C LEU A 26 7.57 4.27 13.80
N GLU A 27 7.37 3.02 13.38
CA GLU A 27 6.53 2.06 14.10
C GLU A 27 7.08 1.78 15.50
N ALA A 28 8.40 1.55 15.64
CA ALA A 28 9.04 1.38 16.93
C ALA A 28 8.93 2.63 17.82
N ALA A 29 9.11 3.82 17.24
CA ALA A 29 8.94 5.09 17.94
C ALA A 29 7.49 5.30 18.40
N ALA A 30 6.51 5.01 17.55
CA ALA A 30 5.09 5.16 17.86
C ALA A 30 4.63 4.13 18.91
N ASN A 31 5.17 2.91 18.90
CA ASN A 31 4.87 1.91 19.92
C ASN A 31 5.46 2.29 21.28
N LYS A 32 6.64 2.92 21.32
CA LYS A 32 7.30 3.32 22.57
C LYS A 32 6.78 4.66 23.11
N TYR A 33 6.47 5.60 22.22
CA TYR A 33 5.99 6.94 22.55
C TYR A 33 4.82 7.35 21.64
N PRO A 34 3.61 6.80 21.86
CA PRO A 34 2.45 7.03 21.00
C PRO A 34 2.14 8.52 20.78
N ASP A 35 2.23 9.32 21.85
CA ASP A 35 1.87 10.75 21.82
C ASP A 35 2.97 11.66 21.26
N LYS A 36 4.12 11.11 20.88
CA LYS A 36 5.28 11.87 20.39
C LYS A 36 5.49 11.74 18.87
N VAL A 37 4.79 10.81 18.22
CA VAL A 37 4.85 10.64 16.77
C VAL A 37 3.59 11.21 16.15
N MET A 38 3.72 12.31 15.42
CA MET A 38 2.60 13.00 14.79
C MET A 38 2.84 13.20 13.30
N ALA A 39 1.77 13.13 12.52
CA ALA A 39 1.80 13.52 11.11
C ALA A 39 1.87 15.05 10.98
N VAL A 40 2.70 15.54 10.06
CA VAL A 40 2.82 16.97 9.75
C VAL A 40 1.96 17.27 8.52
N ASN A 41 0.81 17.89 8.75
CA ASN A 41 -0.14 18.27 7.69
C ASN A 41 0.10 19.72 7.22
N SER A 42 1.29 19.98 6.67
CA SER A 42 1.68 21.32 6.18
C SER A 42 2.01 21.25 4.68
N LEU A 43 1.60 22.27 3.93
CA LEU A 43 1.88 22.36 2.49
C LEU A 43 3.37 22.61 2.23
N GLU A 44 4.06 23.26 3.17
CA GLU A 44 5.49 23.55 3.15
C GLU A 44 6.34 22.29 3.37
N ALA A 45 5.77 21.26 4.00
CA ALA A 45 6.42 19.97 4.22
C ALA A 45 6.25 18.97 3.05
N ILE A 46 5.56 19.37 1.97
CA ILE A 46 5.35 18.51 0.79
C ILE A 46 6.67 18.36 0.02
N VAL A 47 7.05 17.12 -0.26
CA VAL A 47 8.21 16.80 -1.11
C VAL A 47 7.77 16.11 -2.39
N SER A 48 8.43 16.45 -3.50
CA SER A 48 8.22 15.82 -4.80
C SER A 48 9.07 14.58 -4.95
N THR A 49 8.49 13.51 -5.51
CA THR A 49 9.20 12.27 -5.81
C THR A 49 8.97 11.88 -7.27
N HIS A 50 9.92 11.15 -7.84
CA HIS A 50 9.76 10.62 -9.19
C HIS A 50 8.87 9.38 -9.18
N VAL A 51 8.02 9.26 -10.19
CA VAL A 51 7.30 8.01 -10.47
C VAL A 51 8.27 6.95 -10.97
N GLU A 52 7.92 5.69 -10.74
CA GLU A 52 8.65 4.57 -11.31
C GLU A 52 8.55 4.61 -12.86
N PRO A 53 9.66 4.47 -13.60
CA PRO A 53 9.68 4.72 -15.04
C PRO A 53 8.97 3.65 -15.86
N THR A 54 8.71 2.47 -15.28
CA THR A 54 8.09 1.34 -15.99
C THR A 54 7.13 0.58 -15.09
N LEU A 55 6.16 -0.12 -15.69
CA LEU A 55 5.28 -1.04 -14.95
C LEU A 55 6.06 -2.16 -14.25
N LYS A 56 7.18 -2.61 -14.82
CA LYS A 56 8.03 -3.63 -14.22
C LYS A 56 8.70 -3.15 -12.94
N THR A 57 9.25 -1.93 -12.94
CA THR A 57 9.88 -1.36 -11.74
C THR A 57 8.83 -0.99 -10.69
N LEU A 58 7.66 -0.50 -11.11
CA LEU A 58 6.51 -0.26 -10.24
C LEU A 58 6.00 -1.55 -9.58
N LEU A 59 5.80 -2.62 -10.35
CA LEU A 59 5.37 -3.92 -9.81
C LEU A 59 6.42 -4.49 -8.84
N SER A 60 7.71 -4.41 -9.20
CA SER A 60 8.80 -4.82 -8.30
C SER A 60 8.77 -4.03 -6.99
N GLN A 61 8.52 -2.72 -7.04
CA GLN A 61 8.37 -1.88 -5.86
C GLN A 61 7.20 -2.35 -4.99
N ARG A 62 6.03 -2.61 -5.58
CA ARG A 62 4.82 -3.03 -4.85
C ARG A 62 4.93 -4.44 -4.27
N ILE A 63 5.60 -5.37 -4.95
CA ILE A 63 5.95 -6.69 -4.42
C ILE A 63 6.78 -6.56 -3.16
N ARG A 64 7.80 -5.67 -3.14
CA ARG A 64 8.61 -5.41 -1.93
C ARG A 64 7.76 -4.85 -0.79
N TRP A 65 6.84 -3.95 -1.09
CA TRP A 65 5.98 -3.35 -0.07
C TRP A 65 5.00 -4.37 0.54
N ALA A 66 4.42 -5.23 -0.30
CA ALA A 66 3.56 -6.32 0.16
C ALA A 66 4.33 -7.33 1.01
N ALA A 67 5.51 -7.75 0.56
CA ALA A 67 6.39 -8.65 1.30
C ALA A 67 6.76 -8.09 2.68
N LYS A 68 7.04 -6.78 2.77
CA LYS A 68 7.38 -6.08 4.01
C LYS A 68 6.19 -6.00 4.99
N ALA A 69 4.96 -5.93 4.48
CA ALA A 69 3.78 -5.72 5.32
C ALA A 69 3.53 -6.85 6.34
N THR A 70 4.08 -8.04 6.11
CA THR A 70 4.05 -9.17 7.05
C THR A 70 4.78 -8.88 8.35
N ALA A 71 5.83 -8.07 8.27
CA ALA A 71 6.74 -7.78 9.37
C ALA A 71 6.28 -6.60 10.25
N TYR A 72 5.24 -5.85 9.85
CA TYR A 72 4.66 -4.81 10.71
C TYR A 72 4.19 -5.41 12.04
N LYS A 73 4.40 -4.72 13.15
CA LYS A 73 3.94 -5.16 14.47
C LYS A 73 2.61 -4.51 14.85
N ASN A 74 2.31 -3.36 14.29
CA ASN A 74 1.12 -2.58 14.57
C ASN A 74 -0.11 -3.18 13.87
N TRP A 75 -1.07 -3.65 14.68
CA TRP A 75 -2.29 -4.30 14.21
C TRP A 75 -3.15 -3.40 13.30
N PRO A 76 -3.44 -2.13 13.66
CA PRO A 76 -4.12 -1.20 12.75
C PRO A 76 -3.54 -1.11 11.34
N ILE A 77 -2.21 -1.06 11.19
CA ILE A 77 -1.54 -1.00 9.88
C ILE A 77 -1.80 -2.29 9.08
N LYS A 78 -1.67 -3.44 9.74
CA LYS A 78 -1.96 -4.75 9.13
C LYS A 78 -3.43 -4.89 8.72
N ALA A 79 -4.35 -4.48 9.58
CA ALA A 79 -5.79 -4.51 9.32
C ALA A 79 -6.17 -3.65 8.12
N MET A 80 -5.63 -2.43 8.01
CA MET A 80 -5.85 -1.56 6.85
C MET A 80 -5.36 -2.24 5.55
N GLY A 81 -4.15 -2.82 5.57
CA GLY A 81 -3.62 -3.55 4.42
C GLY A 81 -4.52 -4.74 4.01
N LEU A 82 -5.03 -5.49 4.99
CA LEU A 82 -5.93 -6.61 4.76
C LEU A 82 -7.28 -6.17 4.18
N ILE A 83 -7.87 -5.08 4.68
CA ILE A 83 -9.12 -4.51 4.17
C ILE A 83 -8.95 -4.10 2.70
N VAL A 84 -7.87 -3.38 2.39
CA VAL A 84 -7.58 -2.96 1.01
C VAL A 84 -7.39 -4.18 0.09
N PHE A 85 -6.65 -5.18 0.53
CA PHE A 85 -6.48 -6.42 -0.24
C PHE A 85 -7.81 -7.16 -0.44
N ALA A 86 -8.57 -7.39 0.64
CA ALA A 86 -9.83 -8.12 0.61
C ALA A 86 -10.85 -7.44 -0.30
N MET A 87 -10.95 -6.11 -0.28
CA MET A 87 -11.85 -5.36 -1.16
C MET A 87 -11.45 -5.49 -2.64
N ASN A 88 -10.15 -5.39 -2.95
CA ASN A 88 -9.66 -5.57 -4.33
C ASN A 88 -9.83 -7.02 -4.80
N PHE A 89 -9.57 -8.00 -3.92
CA PHE A 89 -9.79 -9.42 -4.21
C PHE A 89 -11.27 -9.72 -4.44
N LEU A 90 -12.16 -9.19 -3.59
CA LEU A 90 -13.62 -9.35 -3.73
C LEU A 90 -14.12 -8.77 -5.06
N CYS A 91 -13.64 -7.59 -5.47
CA CYS A 91 -13.97 -7.04 -6.79
C CYS A 91 -13.55 -7.97 -7.92
N LEU A 92 -12.33 -8.51 -7.88
CA LEU A 92 -11.82 -9.41 -8.91
C LEU A 92 -12.58 -10.74 -8.93
N LEU A 93 -12.84 -11.32 -7.76
CA LEU A 93 -13.60 -12.55 -7.61
C LEU A 93 -15.04 -12.39 -8.13
N ALA A 94 -15.72 -11.30 -7.74
CA ALA A 94 -17.07 -11.02 -8.22
C ALA A 94 -17.11 -10.84 -9.75
N ALA A 95 -16.09 -10.22 -10.34
CA ALA A 95 -15.96 -10.09 -11.79
C ALA A 95 -15.85 -11.48 -12.47
N VAL A 96 -14.95 -12.34 -11.98
CA VAL A 96 -14.74 -13.69 -12.53
C VAL A 96 -15.99 -14.55 -12.39
N LEU A 97 -16.60 -14.59 -11.19
CA LEU A 97 -17.82 -15.35 -10.96
C LEU A 97 -18.99 -14.86 -11.82
N SER A 98 -19.07 -13.54 -12.05
CA SER A 98 -20.09 -12.97 -12.94
C SER A 98 -19.87 -13.39 -14.39
N LEU A 99 -18.62 -13.43 -14.87
CA LEU A 99 -18.30 -13.87 -16.24
C LEU A 99 -18.62 -15.35 -16.45
N LEU A 100 -18.47 -16.16 -15.41
CA LEU A 100 -18.85 -17.58 -15.41
C LEU A 100 -20.36 -17.81 -15.18
N SER A 101 -21.16 -16.74 -15.08
CA SER A 101 -22.60 -16.81 -14.77
C SER A 101 -22.94 -17.52 -13.45
N LEU A 102 -21.97 -17.60 -12.54
CA LEU A 102 -22.14 -18.17 -11.19
C LEU A 102 -22.79 -17.17 -10.22
N VAL A 103 -22.64 -15.88 -10.48
CA VAL A 103 -23.32 -14.79 -9.76
C VAL A 103 -23.84 -13.76 -10.75
N SER A 104 -24.85 -12.97 -10.34
CA SER A 104 -25.38 -11.89 -11.17
C SER A 104 -24.35 -10.79 -11.41
N ALA A 105 -24.26 -10.29 -12.65
CA ALA A 105 -23.48 -9.10 -12.98
C ALA A 105 -23.87 -7.86 -12.16
N LYS A 106 -25.12 -7.79 -11.69
CA LYS A 106 -25.59 -6.74 -10.78
C LYS A 106 -24.79 -6.71 -9.48
N LEU A 107 -24.44 -7.89 -8.95
CA LEU A 107 -23.66 -7.98 -7.71
C LEU A 107 -22.24 -7.43 -7.90
N PHE A 108 -21.59 -7.75 -9.02
CA PHE A 108 -20.30 -7.19 -9.37
C PHE A 108 -20.35 -5.66 -9.41
N TRP A 109 -21.33 -5.07 -10.11
CA TRP A 109 -21.45 -3.62 -10.22
C TRP A 109 -21.72 -2.94 -8.88
N ILE A 110 -22.53 -3.55 -8.00
CA ILE A 110 -22.76 -3.02 -6.64
C ILE A 110 -21.44 -2.97 -5.86
N ILE A 111 -20.71 -4.09 -5.82
CA ILE A 111 -19.42 -4.20 -5.12
C ILE A 111 -18.42 -3.18 -5.69
N PHE A 112 -18.34 -3.09 -7.02
CA PHE A 112 -17.44 -2.16 -7.70
C PHE A 112 -17.79 -0.70 -7.40
N LEU A 113 -19.07 -0.31 -7.45
CA LEU A 113 -19.50 1.07 -7.18
C LEU A 113 -19.26 1.48 -5.72
N ILE A 114 -19.49 0.58 -4.76
CA ILE A 114 -19.18 0.84 -3.35
C ILE A 114 -17.68 1.11 -3.20
N LYS A 115 -16.83 0.22 -3.74
CA LYS A 115 -15.38 0.40 -3.71
C LYS A 115 -14.96 1.71 -4.39
N PHE A 116 -15.46 1.95 -5.60
CA PHE A 116 -15.17 3.15 -6.40
C PHE A 116 -15.55 4.43 -5.66
N THR A 117 -16.65 4.42 -4.92
CA THR A 117 -17.09 5.58 -4.14
C THR A 117 -16.18 5.80 -2.94
N ILE A 118 -15.90 4.75 -2.15
CA ILE A 118 -15.07 4.84 -0.95
C ILE A 118 -13.64 5.28 -1.31
N ASP A 119 -13.02 4.65 -2.30
CA ASP A 119 -11.67 5.01 -2.75
C ASP A 119 -11.65 6.46 -3.26
N GLY A 120 -12.70 6.91 -3.96
CA GLY A 120 -12.82 8.29 -4.44
C GLY A 120 -12.92 9.31 -3.30
N LEU A 121 -13.69 9.01 -2.26
CA LEU A 121 -13.82 9.85 -1.06
C LEU A 121 -12.50 10.00 -0.31
N VAL A 122 -11.64 8.98 -0.31
CA VAL A 122 -10.29 9.04 0.28
C VAL A 122 -9.30 9.75 -0.64
N LEU A 123 -9.34 9.48 -1.94
CA LEU A 123 -8.37 10.01 -2.91
C LEU A 123 -8.58 11.50 -3.20
N TYR A 124 -9.81 11.99 -3.23
CA TYR A 124 -10.12 13.39 -3.55
C TYR A 124 -9.44 14.39 -2.60
N PRO A 125 -9.59 14.31 -1.26
CA PRO A 125 -8.93 15.24 -0.35
C PRO A 125 -7.41 15.13 -0.41
N MET A 126 -6.86 13.93 -0.63
CA MET A 126 -5.42 13.73 -0.79
C MET A 126 -4.89 14.40 -2.06
N ALA A 127 -5.57 14.22 -3.20
CA ALA A 127 -5.21 14.88 -4.45
C ALA A 127 -5.34 16.40 -4.35
N GLN A 128 -6.29 16.91 -3.56
CA GLN A 128 -6.41 18.34 -3.26
C GLN A 128 -5.24 18.84 -2.39
N PHE A 129 -4.93 18.14 -1.31
CA PHE A 129 -3.84 18.50 -0.39
C PHE A 129 -2.49 18.55 -1.11
N PHE A 130 -2.18 17.56 -1.95
CA PHE A 130 -0.96 17.51 -2.75
C PHE A 130 -0.98 18.37 -4.01
N LYS A 131 -2.04 19.14 -4.27
CA LYS A 131 -2.22 19.96 -5.48
C LYS A 131 -2.11 19.15 -6.79
N GLN A 132 -2.56 17.90 -6.78
CA GLN A 132 -2.48 16.92 -7.88
C GLN A 132 -3.86 16.47 -8.40
N LYS A 133 -4.86 17.36 -8.42
CA LYS A 133 -6.23 17.04 -8.88
C LYS A 133 -6.28 16.50 -10.32
N SER A 134 -5.30 16.82 -11.17
CA SER A 134 -5.21 16.29 -12.54
C SER A 134 -5.12 14.76 -12.59
N VAL A 135 -4.53 14.12 -11.56
CA VAL A 135 -4.42 12.66 -11.45
C VAL A 135 -5.79 11.99 -11.29
N LEU A 136 -6.80 12.69 -10.74
CA LEU A 136 -8.15 12.14 -10.62
C LEU A 136 -8.82 11.84 -11.97
N LYS A 137 -8.34 12.42 -13.07
CA LYS A 137 -8.82 12.10 -14.42
C LYS A 137 -8.55 10.63 -14.79
N SER A 138 -7.43 10.06 -14.31
CA SER A 138 -7.10 8.65 -14.55
C SER A 138 -7.73 7.70 -13.53
N TYR A 139 -8.45 8.23 -12.52
CA TYR A 139 -9.04 7.42 -11.45
C TYR A 139 -10.06 6.41 -11.96
N LEU A 140 -10.90 6.80 -12.93
CA LEU A 140 -11.90 5.91 -13.51
C LEU A 140 -11.26 4.66 -14.10
N LEU A 141 -10.28 4.83 -15.00
CA LEU A 141 -9.56 3.72 -15.62
C LEU A 141 -8.75 2.93 -14.58
N SER A 142 -8.10 3.65 -13.66
CA SER A 142 -7.31 3.02 -12.59
C SER A 142 -8.17 2.15 -11.68
N SER A 143 -9.44 2.50 -11.45
CA SER A 143 -10.34 1.73 -10.59
C SER A 143 -10.65 0.34 -11.14
N PHE A 144 -10.63 0.17 -12.46
CA PHE A 144 -10.76 -1.15 -13.11
C PHE A 144 -9.45 -1.95 -13.08
N LEU A 145 -8.30 -1.30 -13.29
CA LEU A 145 -7.00 -1.96 -13.38
C LEU A 145 -6.38 -2.28 -12.01
N TYR A 146 -6.66 -1.44 -11.01
CA TYR A 146 -6.03 -1.52 -9.70
C TYR A 146 -6.36 -2.80 -8.91
N PRO A 147 -7.59 -3.36 -8.93
CA PRO A 147 -7.86 -4.65 -8.30
C PRO A 147 -6.93 -5.76 -8.77
N LEU A 148 -6.74 -5.88 -10.09
CA LEU A 148 -5.82 -6.85 -10.67
C LEU A 148 -4.38 -6.59 -10.24
N PHE A 149 -3.93 -5.34 -10.32
CA PHE A 149 -2.57 -4.94 -9.97
C PHE A 149 -2.27 -5.16 -8.48
N SER A 150 -3.19 -4.80 -7.60
CA SER A 150 -3.09 -4.93 -6.14
C SER A 150 -3.01 -6.40 -5.72
N VAL A 151 -3.96 -7.23 -6.18
CA VAL A 151 -3.99 -8.66 -5.86
C VAL A 151 -2.74 -9.36 -6.37
N THR A 152 -2.31 -9.06 -7.61
CA THR A 152 -1.08 -9.62 -8.19
C THR A 152 0.16 -9.23 -7.39
N SER A 153 0.26 -7.96 -6.98
CA SER A 153 1.40 -7.46 -6.20
C SER A 153 1.50 -8.15 -4.84
N VAL A 154 0.37 -8.37 -4.17
CA VAL A 154 0.30 -9.06 -2.88
C VAL A 154 0.66 -10.53 -3.04
N PHE A 155 0.05 -11.23 -3.99
CA PHE A 155 0.31 -12.65 -4.23
C PHE A 155 1.78 -12.92 -4.59
N LEU A 156 2.36 -12.11 -5.47
CA LEU A 156 3.78 -12.19 -5.82
C LEU A 156 4.69 -11.78 -4.66
N GLY A 157 4.25 -10.85 -3.79
CA GLY A 157 4.95 -10.47 -2.57
C GLY A 157 5.15 -11.64 -1.61
N PHE A 158 4.16 -12.53 -1.49
CA PHE A 158 4.24 -13.71 -0.62
C PHE A 158 4.96 -14.90 -1.25
N THR A 159 4.86 -15.06 -2.57
CA THR A 159 5.32 -16.30 -3.25
C THR A 159 6.70 -16.18 -3.88
N LYS A 160 7.11 -14.98 -4.31
CA LYS A 160 8.32 -14.80 -5.10
C LYS A 160 9.48 -14.35 -4.23
N ALA A 161 10.60 -15.10 -4.29
CA ALA A 161 11.86 -14.56 -3.83
C ALA A 161 12.21 -13.32 -4.68
N TYR A 162 12.33 -12.15 -4.05
CA TYR A 162 12.59 -10.91 -4.77
C TYR A 162 14.02 -10.44 -4.51
N THR A 163 14.63 -9.86 -5.54
CA THR A 163 15.99 -9.32 -5.47
C THR A 163 15.93 -7.82 -5.25
N TRP A 164 16.66 -7.32 -4.24
CA TRP A 164 16.80 -5.90 -3.95
C TRP A 164 18.27 -5.53 -3.74
N LYS A 165 18.81 -4.65 -4.58
CA LYS A 165 20.23 -4.24 -4.56
C LYS A 165 21.19 -5.46 -4.48
N ASN A 166 21.05 -6.40 -5.41
CA ASN A 166 21.84 -7.64 -5.51
C ASN A 166 21.71 -8.61 -4.31
N ARG A 167 20.71 -8.45 -3.44
CA ARG A 167 20.40 -9.41 -2.36
C ARG A 167 19.07 -10.09 -2.65
N ALA A 168 19.02 -11.41 -2.50
CA ALA A 168 17.78 -12.18 -2.62
C ALA A 168 17.09 -12.29 -1.26
N PHE A 169 15.78 -12.07 -1.24
CA PHE A 169 14.93 -12.18 -0.05
C PHE A 169 13.78 -13.12 -0.36
N LYS A 170 13.37 -13.92 0.63
CA LYS A 170 12.17 -14.75 0.58
C LYS A 170 11.33 -14.41 1.81
N VAL A 171 10.02 -14.23 1.60
CA VAL A 171 9.05 -14.07 2.69
C VAL A 171 8.81 -15.42 3.35
#